data_AF-A0A957AI94-F1
#
_entry.id   AF-A0A957AI94-F1
#
_cell.length_a   1.000
_cell.length_b   1.000
_cell.length_c   1.000
_cell.angle_alpha   90.00
_cell.angle_beta   90.00
_cell.angle_gamma   90.00
#
_symmetry.space_group_name_H-M   'P 1'
#
loop_
_entity.id
_entity.type
_entity.pdbx_description
1 polymer ?
#
loop_
_entity_poly.entity_id
_entity_poly.type
_entity_poly.pdbx_seq_one_letter_code
_entity_poly.pdbx_strand_id
1 'polypeptide(L)' 'MEIYEDSEKSMQELMTAETLTPQELSRLLSIDVDTILTAAFRGSLKARIIDHDVVSIDRRDALEWMAKGQP' A
#
# COMPACT_ATOMS: atom_id res chain seq x y z
N MET A 1 21.11 -9.67 7.53
CA MET A 1 19.84 -8.96 7.79
C MET A 1 19.71 -8.01 6.63
N GLU A 2 18.88 -8.38 5.64
CA GLU A 2 18.65 -7.50 4.49
C GLU A 2 17.99 -6.24 5.06
N ILE A 3 18.79 -5.17 5.07
CA ILE A 3 18.31 -3.85 5.38
C ILE A 3 17.34 -3.59 4.23
N TYR A 4 16.04 -3.59 4.51
CA TYR A 4 15.09 -3.01 3.57
C TYR A 4 15.52 -1.56 3.44
N GLU A 5 16.36 -1.28 2.44
CA GLU A 5 16.67 0.08 2.04
C GLU A 5 15.32 0.71 1.77
N ASP A 6 14.91 1.55 2.72
CA ASP A 6 13.92 2.59 2.58
C ASP A 6 14.47 3.52 1.49
N SER A 7 14.48 3.03 0.26
CA SER A 7 14.67 3.86 -0.92
C SER A 7 13.39 4.67 -0.95
N GLU A 8 13.42 5.81 -0.25
CA GLU A 8 12.33 6.77 -0.19
C GLU A 8 12.04 7.22 -1.61
N LYS A 9 11.19 6.46 -2.31
CA LYS A 9 10.74 6.82 -3.65
C LYS A 9 10.20 8.23 -3.58
N SER A 10 10.64 9.06 -4.51
CA SER A 10 10.11 10.40 -4.66
C SER A 10 8.61 10.34 -4.93
N MET A 11 7.87 11.39 -4.59
CA MET A 11 6.42 11.44 -4.86
C MET A 11 6.08 11.14 -6.33
N GLN A 12 6.95 11.55 -7.26
CA GLN A 12 6.83 11.28 -8.70
C GLN A 12 6.92 9.78 -9.03
N GLU A 13 7.80 9.06 -8.34
CA GLU A 13 7.98 7.62 -8.50
C GLU A 13 6.81 6.85 -7.88
N LEU A 14 6.29 7.30 -6.72
CA LEU A 14 5.08 6.73 -6.12
C LEU A 14 3.85 6.90 -7.03
N MET A 15 3.76 8.03 -7.74
CA MET A 15 2.67 8.30 -8.68
C MET A 15 2.71 7.40 -9.92
N THR A 16 3.87 6.87 -10.30
CA THR A 16 4.03 5.99 -11.48
C THR A 16 4.22 4.52 -11.10
N ALA A 17 4.47 4.20 -9.83
CA ALA A 17 4.63 2.84 -9.35
C ALA A 17 3.36 2.01 -9.56
N GLU A 18 3.53 0.83 -10.18
CA GLU A 18 2.47 -0.16 -10.36
C GLU A 18 2.13 -0.89 -9.05
N THR A 19 3.12 -1.06 -8.17
CA THR A 19 2.97 -1.71 -6.87
C THR A 19 3.60 -0.85 -5.77
N LEU A 20 2.89 -0.76 -4.64
CA LEU A 20 3.25 0.06 -3.50
C LEU A 20 3.27 -0.77 -2.22
N THR A 21 4.21 -0.51 -1.32
CA THR A 21 4.12 -1.00 0.07
C THR A 21 3.02 -0.25 0.82
N PRO A 22 2.56 -0.74 2.00
CA PRO A 22 1.62 0.00 2.84
C PRO A 22 2.12 1.40 3.20
N GLN A 23 3.41 1.56 3.47
CA GLN A 23 4.05 2.83 3.82
C GLN A 23 4.07 3.78 2.62
N GLU A 24 4.43 3.28 1.44
CA GLU A 24 4.41 4.04 0.19
C GLU A 24 3.00 4.50 -0.18
N LEU A 25 2.01 3.61 -0.03
CA LEU A 25 0.62 3.91 -0.30
C LEU A 25 0.06 4.93 0.70
N SER A 26 0.43 4.81 1.98
CA SER A 26 0.09 5.77 3.03
C SER A 26 0.57 7.18 2.68
N ARG A 27 1.84 7.31 2.25
CA ARG A 27 2.41 8.58 1.80
C ARG A 27 1.69 9.11 0.55
N LEU A 28 1.44 8.25 -0.44
CA LEU A 28 0.82 8.63 -1.71
C LEU A 28 -0.62 9.15 -1.53
N LEU A 29 -1.41 8.47 -0.69
CA LEU A 29 -2.82 8.79 -0.48
C LEU A 29 -3.06 9.72 0.72
N SER A 30 -2.03 10.01 1.52
CA SER A 30 -2.16 10.70 2.82
C SER A 30 -3.19 10.01 3.74
N ILE A 31 -3.17 8.68 3.76
CA ILE A 31 -4.01 7.82 4.60
C ILE A 31 -3.12 7.15 5.64
N ASP A 32 -3.65 6.97 6.84
CA ASP A 32 -2.95 6.28 7.90
C ASP A 32 -2.61 4.83 7.51
N VAL A 33 -1.37 4.40 7.79
CA VAL A 33 -0.90 3.07 7.41
C VAL A 33 -1.67 1.95 8.11
N ASP A 34 -2.15 2.16 9.34
CA ASP A 34 -2.95 1.16 10.04
C ASP A 34 -4.32 0.97 9.38
N THR A 35 -4.87 2.00 8.74
CA THR A 35 -6.10 1.90 7.95
C THR A 35 -5.87 1.00 6.73
N ILE A 36 -4.74 1.17 6.05
CA ILE A 36 -4.35 0.35 4.89
C ILE A 36 -4.12 -1.10 5.31
N LEU A 37 -3.37 -1.34 6.37
CA LEU A 37 -3.10 -2.67 6.90
C LEU A 37 -4.40 -3.35 7.33
N THR A 38 -5.25 -2.64 8.08
CA THR A 38 -6.57 -3.14 8.50
C THR A 38 -7.41 -3.53 7.30
N ALA A 39 -7.45 -2.69 6.26
CA ALA A 39 -8.22 -2.97 5.06
C ALA A 39 -7.69 -4.19 4.30
N ALA A 40 -6.37 -4.37 4.26
CA ALA A 40 -5.72 -5.53 3.65
C ALA A 40 -6.03 -6.82 4.42
N PHE A 41 -5.85 -6.83 5.74
CA PHE A 41 -6.15 -8.00 6.58
C PHE A 41 -7.64 -8.35 6.63
N ARG A 42 -8.53 -7.36 6.50
CA ARG A 42 -9.98 -7.57 6.38
C ARG A 42 -10.42 -8.03 4.98
N GLY A 43 -9.53 -8.02 3.99
CA GLY A 43 -9.82 -8.38 2.60
C GLY A 43 -10.60 -7.34 1.81
N SER A 44 -10.79 -6.13 2.37
CA SER A 44 -11.41 -4.99 1.65
C SER A 44 -10.46 -4.31 0.66
N LEU A 45 -9.16 -4.40 0.92
CA LEU A 45 -8.09 -4.00 0.02
C LEU A 45 -7.32 -5.24 -0.42
N LYS A 46 -7.21 -5.47 -1.72
CA LYS A 46 -6.44 -6.60 -2.24
C LYS A 46 -4.95 -6.30 -2.11
N ALA A 47 -4.23 -7.19 -1.43
CA ALA A 47 -2.81 -7.06 -1.21
C ALA A 47 -2.12 -8.43 -1.22
N ARG A 48 -0.82 -8.43 -1.50
CA ARG A 48 0.03 -9.61 -1.33
C ARG A 48 0.52 -9.64 0.10
N ILE A 49 0.17 -10.71 0.81
CA ILE A 49 0.57 -10.95 2.19
C ILE A 49 1.49 -12.17 2.22
N ILE A 50 2.65 -12.03 2.86
CA ILE A 50 3.61 -13.12 3.06
C ILE A 50 3.83 -13.27 4.56
N ASP A 51 3.62 -14.49 5.07
CA ASP A 51 3.54 -14.84 6.48
C ASP A 51 2.50 -14.02 7.25
N HIS A 52 2.81 -12.77 7.58
CA HIS A 52 1.91 -11.80 8.23
C HIS A 52 2.15 -10.36 7.77
N ASP A 53 3.03 -10.14 6.79
CA ASP A 53 3.39 -8.81 6.32
C ASP A 53 2.73 -8.52 4.98
N VAL A 54 2.09 -7.34 4.88
CA VAL A 54 1.58 -6.82 3.61
C VAL A 54 2.77 -6.29 2.82
N VAL A 55 3.26 -7.09 1.87
CA VAL A 55 4.49 -6.77 1.13
C VAL A 55 4.26 -5.88 -0.09
N SER A 56 3.09 -5.96 -0.71
CA SER A 56 2.78 -5.16 -1.91
C SER A 56 1.29 -5.05 -2.16
N ILE A 57 0.87 -3.86 -2.57
CA ILE A 57 -0.50 -3.51 -2.97
C ILE A 57 -0.43 -3.02 -4.41
N ASP A 58 -1.28 -3.56 -5.28
CA ASP A 58 -1.38 -3.11 -6.66
C ASP A 58 -2.05 -1.73 -6.70
N ARG A 59 -1.50 -0.80 -7.49
CA ARG A 59 -2.03 0.56 -7.62
C ARG A 59 -3.49 0.55 -8.04
N ARG A 60 -3.86 -0.30 -8.99
CA ARG A 60 -5.23 -0.41 -9.47
C ARG A 60 -6.16 -0.87 -8.35
N ASP A 61 -5.77 -1.91 -7.62
CA ASP A 61 -6.55 -2.41 -6.49
C ASP A 61 -6.72 -1.32 -5.40
N ALA A 62 -5.67 -0.54 -5.12
CA ALA A 62 -5.73 0.59 -4.18
C ALA A 62 -6.66 1.71 -4.65
N LEU A 63 -6.62 2.07 -5.93
CA LEU A 63 -7.53 3.07 -6.52
C LEU A 63 -8.98 2.57 -6.54
N GLU A 64 -9.21 1.30 -6.84
CA GLU A 64 -10.55 0.70 -6.79
C GLU A 64 -11.10 0.68 -5.37
N TRP A 65 -10.26 0.40 -4.37
CA TRP A 65 -10.60 0.49 -2.95
C TRP A 65 -10.94 1.92 -2.52
N MET A 66 -10.18 2.91 -2.96
CA MET A 66 -10.47 4.34 -2.74
C MET A 66 -11.79 4.77 -3.38
N ALA A 67 -12.05 4.36 -4.62
CA ALA A 67 -13.28 4.69 -5.34
C ALA A 67 -14.53 4.10 -4.70
N LYS A 68 -14.40 2.98 -3.98
CA LYS A 68 -15.47 2.35 -3.19
C LYS A 68 -15.80 3.08 -1.88
N GLY A 69 -15.04 4.14 -1.56
CA GLY A 69 -15.35 5.04 -0.45
C GLY A 69 -14.70 4.68 0.88
N GLN A 70 -13.67 3.82 0.88
CA GLN A 70 -13.04 3.21 2.07
C GLN A 70 -14.06 2.45 2.96
N PRO A 71 -13.64 1.39 3.67
CA PRO A 71 -14.46 0.80 4.72
C PRO A 71 -14.69 1.76 5.88
#